data_AF-A0A1A8HV75-F1
#
_entry.id   AF-A0A1A8HV75-F1
#
_cell.length_a   1.000
_cell.length_b   1.000
_cell.length_c   1.000
_cell.angle_alpha   90.00
_cell.angle_beta   90.00
_cell.angle_gamma   90.00
#
_symmetry.space_group_name_H-M   'P 1'
#
loop_
_entity.id
_entity.type
_entity.pdbx_description
1 polymer ?
#
loop_
_entity_poly.entity_id
_entity_poly.type
_entity_poly.pdbx_seq_one_letter_code
_entity_poly.pdbx_strand_id
1 'polypeptide(L)'
;QIWTINKMKMVSVPARAFGNFFEGDCYIVLNIIKNKGSGESLDVHYWIGSSSSPDEQGAAAIYVTQLDEYLGGSPVQYREVQGFESPKFRSYFKNGLIYKKGGVASGFNHVDTNVYNILRLLRVKGKKHVSATEV
;
A
#
# COMPACT_ATOMS: atom_id res chain seq x y z
N GLN A 1 4.33 7.68 4.46
CA GLN A 1 4.34 7.94 3.00
C GLN A 1 3.95 6.65 2.28
N ILE A 2 3.32 6.74 1.10
CA ILE A 2 2.90 5.57 0.31
C ILE A 2 3.30 5.76 -1.14
N TRP A 3 3.83 4.70 -1.74
CA TRP A 3 4.16 4.60 -3.16
C TRP A 3 3.57 3.33 -3.76
N THR A 4 3.32 3.37 -5.06
CA THR A 4 2.93 2.21 -5.87
C THR A 4 4.02 1.91 -6.89
N ILE A 5 4.16 0.65 -7.27
CA ILE A 5 5.04 0.24 -8.36
C ILE A 5 4.27 0.38 -9.67
N ASN A 6 4.73 1.26 -10.56
CA ASN A 6 4.16 1.45 -11.88
C ASN A 6 5.25 1.28 -12.93
N LYS A 7 5.15 0.23 -13.76
CA LYS A 7 6.12 -0.08 -14.82
C LYS A 7 7.56 -0.04 -14.31
N MET A 8 7.84 -0.80 -13.25
CA MET A 8 9.15 -0.88 -12.58
C MET A 8 9.65 0.42 -11.94
N LYS A 9 8.77 1.41 -11.72
CA LYS A 9 9.12 2.67 -11.08
C LYS A 9 8.28 2.90 -9.83
N MET A 10 8.92 3.38 -8.78
CA MET A 10 8.26 3.80 -7.55
C MET A 10 7.59 5.17 -7.75
N VAL A 11 6.27 5.21 -7.69
CA VAL A 11 5.45 6.42 -7.93
C VAL A 11 4.68 6.78 -6.66
N SER A 12 4.69 8.05 -6.27
CA SER A 12 3.98 8.50 -5.06
C SER A 12 2.46 8.40 -5.21
N VAL A 13 1.81 7.85 -4.19
CA VAL A 13 0.34 7.81 -4.10
C VAL A 13 -0.15 9.14 -3.48
N PRO A 14 -1.15 9.81 -4.06
CA PRO A 14 -1.73 11.01 -3.45
C PRO A 14 -2.28 10.72 -2.04
N ALA A 15 -2.10 11.64 -1.09
CA ALA A 15 -2.55 11.46 0.29
C ALA A 15 -4.06 11.17 0.42
N ARG A 16 -4.87 11.74 -0.48
CA ARG A 16 -6.32 11.48 -0.57
C ARG A 16 -6.68 10.02 -0.89
N ALA A 17 -5.76 9.29 -1.50
CA ALA A 17 -5.94 7.90 -1.90
C ALA A 17 -5.36 6.91 -0.89
N PHE A 18 -4.81 7.36 0.24
CA PHE A 18 -4.28 6.47 1.27
C PHE A 18 -5.39 5.56 1.83
N GLY A 19 -5.09 4.27 1.92
CA GLY A 19 -6.06 3.25 2.30
C GLY A 19 -6.73 2.56 1.11
N ASN A 20 -6.64 3.15 -0.10
CA ASN A 20 -7.05 2.49 -1.33
C ASN A 20 -5.87 1.73 -1.94
N PHE A 21 -6.06 0.44 -2.16
CA PHE A 21 -5.06 -0.43 -2.76
C PHE A 21 -5.68 -1.15 -3.95
N PHE A 22 -5.00 -1.14 -5.09
CA PHE A 22 -5.40 -1.94 -6.24
C PHE A 22 -4.87 -3.37 -6.08
N GLU A 23 -5.74 -4.36 -6.29
CA GLU A 23 -5.40 -5.78 -6.13
C GLU A 23 -4.36 -6.26 -7.13
N GLY A 24 -4.24 -5.57 -8.27
CA GLY A 24 -3.26 -5.84 -9.32
C GLY A 24 -1.91 -5.16 -9.13
N ASP A 25 -1.69 -4.41 -8.05
CA ASP A 25 -0.46 -3.62 -7.87
C ASP A 25 0.30 -4.02 -6.60
N CYS A 26 1.57 -3.59 -6.52
CA CYS A 26 2.36 -3.60 -5.30
C CYS A 26 2.56 -2.17 -4.75
N TYR A 27 2.64 -2.05 -3.43
CA TYR A 27 2.80 -0.77 -2.74
C TYR A 27 3.92 -0.83 -1.70
N ILE A 28 4.55 0.32 -1.45
CA ILE A 28 5.51 0.52 -0.38
C ILE A 28 4.95 1.58 0.56
N VAL A 29 4.92 1.29 1.85
CA VAL A 29 4.41 2.16 2.90
C VAL A 29 5.53 2.38 3.92
N LEU A 30 6.02 3.61 4.01
CA LEU A 30 6.98 4.04 5.03
C LEU A 30 6.23 4.75 6.15
N ASN A 31 6.36 4.24 7.37
CA ASN A 31 5.87 4.88 8.58
C ASN A 31 7.05 5.38 9.42
N ILE A 32 7.02 6.66 9.81
CA ILE A 32 8.06 7.30 10.62
C ILE A 32 7.43 7.62 11.98
N ILE A 33 7.88 6.92 13.00
CA ILE A 33 7.40 7.07 14.38
C ILE A 33 8.39 7.96 15.12
N LYS A 34 7.96 9.17 15.49
CA LYS A 34 8.77 10.07 16.31
C LYS A 34 8.50 9.77 17.78
N ASN A 35 9.46 9.17 18.46
CA ASN A 35 9.36 8.92 19.89
C ASN A 35 9.88 10.13 20.67
N LYS A 36 9.17 10.55 21.72
CA LYS A 36 9.64 11.61 22.61
C LYS A 36 10.84 11.10 23.41
N GLY A 37 12.05 11.38 22.94
CA GLY A 37 13.31 11.16 23.67
C GLY A 37 14.17 9.97 23.25
N SER A 38 13.70 9.06 22.37
CA SER A 38 14.44 7.87 21.95
C SER A 38 14.76 7.80 20.44
N GLY A 39 14.65 8.93 19.75
CA GLY A 39 14.89 9.03 18.30
C GLY A 39 13.67 8.67 17.45
N GLU A 40 13.90 8.50 16.16
CA GLU A 40 12.88 8.11 15.18
C GLU A 40 12.96 6.61 14.91
N SER A 41 11.82 5.91 14.93
CA SER A 41 11.73 4.52 14.48
C SER A 41 11.08 4.49 13.10
N LEU A 42 11.63 3.68 12.20
CA LEU A 42 11.20 3.58 10.82
C LEU A 42 10.64 2.19 10.58
N ASP A 43 9.45 2.12 10.01
CA ASP A 43 8.84 0.86 9.55
C ASP A 43 8.58 0.96 8.05
N VAL A 44 9.10 0.00 7.29
CA VAL A 44 8.87 -0.12 5.85
C VAL A 44 8.03 -1.36 5.61
N HIS A 45 6.85 -1.17 5.02
CA HIS A 45 5.97 -2.26 4.63
C HIS A 45 5.91 -2.33 3.11
N TYR A 46 6.05 -3.51 2.52
CA TYR A 46 5.63 -3.73 1.13
C TYR A 46 4.38 -4.58 1.09
N TRP A 47 3.34 -4.02 0.47
CA TRP A 47 2.04 -4.66 0.31
C TRP A 47 1.92 -5.26 -1.09
N ILE A 48 1.47 -6.51 -1.14
CA ILE A 48 1.34 -7.32 -2.35
C ILE A 48 -0.14 -7.59 -2.61
N GLY A 49 -0.63 -7.08 -3.75
CA GLY A 49 -1.97 -7.35 -4.23
C GLY A 49 -2.13 -8.79 -4.72
N SER A 50 -3.32 -9.36 -4.54
CA SER A 50 -3.60 -10.76 -4.88
C SER A 50 -3.48 -11.08 -6.37
N SER A 51 -3.57 -10.06 -7.22
CA SER A 51 -3.49 -10.15 -8.68
C SER A 51 -2.26 -9.43 -9.26
N SER A 52 -1.33 -9.00 -8.41
CA SER A 52 -0.07 -8.37 -8.82
C SER A 52 0.85 -9.36 -9.55
N SER A 53 1.64 -8.85 -10.48
CA SER A 53 2.54 -9.69 -11.28
C SER A 53 3.86 -9.99 -10.55
N PRO A 54 4.54 -11.11 -10.86
CA PRO A 54 5.81 -11.47 -10.20
C PRO A 54 6.90 -10.42 -10.34
N ASP A 55 6.92 -9.71 -11.47
CA ASP A 55 7.89 -8.68 -11.80
C ASP A 55 7.66 -7.40 -10.96
N GLU A 56 6.41 -7.02 -10.71
CA GLU A 56 6.06 -5.93 -9.79
C GLU A 56 6.38 -6.28 -8.33
N GLN A 57 6.13 -7.52 -7.93
CA GLN A 57 6.48 -8.02 -6.59
C GLN A 57 8.01 -8.00 -6.37
N GLY A 58 8.78 -8.44 -7.37
CA GLY A 58 10.24 -8.37 -7.35
C GLY A 58 10.74 -6.93 -7.27
N ALA A 59 10.16 -6.03 -8.06
CA ALA A 59 10.51 -4.61 -8.01
C ALA A 59 10.21 -3.98 -6.65
N ALA A 60 9.06 -4.28 -6.04
CA ALA A 60 8.70 -3.80 -4.71
C ALA A 60 9.72 -4.24 -3.65
N ALA A 61 10.14 -5.52 -3.69
CA ALA A 61 11.15 -6.05 -2.78
C ALA A 61 12.51 -5.35 -2.95
N ILE A 62 12.96 -5.15 -4.21
CA ILE A 62 14.21 -4.43 -4.51
C ILE A 62 14.14 -2.98 -3.97
N TYR A 63 13.04 -2.28 -4.21
CA TYR A 63 12.87 -0.90 -3.74
C TYR A 63 12.83 -0.80 -2.23
N VAL A 64 12.24 -1.78 -1.53
CA VAL A 64 12.30 -1.82 -0.05
C VAL A 64 13.73 -1.96 0.43
N THR A 65 14.52 -2.86 -0.15
CA THR A 65 15.94 -3.01 0.22
C THR A 65 16.74 -1.74 -0.05
N GLN A 66 16.53 -1.09 -1.21
CA GLN A 66 17.20 0.18 -1.53
C GLN A 66 16.79 1.31 -0.59
N LEU A 67 15.51 1.37 -0.22
CA LEU A 67 15.00 2.36 0.73
C LEU A 67 15.57 2.11 2.13
N ASP A 68 15.68 0.86 2.54
CA ASP A 68 16.28 0.46 3.81
C ASP A 68 17.76 0.88 3.89
N GLU A 69 18.54 0.60 2.84
CA GLU A 69 19.94 1.00 2.72
C GLU A 69 20.10 2.54 2.72
N TYR A 70 19.23 3.24 1.98
CA TYR A 70 19.20 4.71 1.98
C TYR A 70 18.89 5.32 3.36
N LEU A 71 18.07 4.64 4.15
CA LEU A 71 17.73 5.03 5.52
C LEU A 71 18.75 4.49 6.56
N GLY A 72 19.90 3.99 6.11
CA GLY A 72 21.00 3.54 6.96
C GLY A 72 20.78 2.17 7.62
N GLY A 73 19.92 1.32 7.07
CA GLY A 73 19.61 -0.02 7.59
C GLY A 73 18.87 -0.02 8.93
N SER A 74 18.33 1.14 9.33
CA SER A 74 17.56 1.30 10.56
C SER A 74 16.09 0.83 10.48
N PRO A 75 15.40 0.87 9.33
CA PRO A 75 14.00 0.46 9.27
C PRO A 75 13.74 -1.03 9.54
N VAL A 76 12.58 -1.33 10.12
CA VAL A 76 12.06 -2.71 10.18
C VAL A 76 11.23 -2.97 8.93
N GLN A 77 11.58 -4.03 8.19
CA GLN A 77 10.89 -4.41 6.96
C GLN A 77 9.74 -5.40 7.23
N TYR A 78 8.58 -5.17 6.62
CA TYR A 78 7.38 -5.99 6.77
C TYR A 78 6.82 -6.39 5.41
N ARG A 79 6.53 -7.69 5.24
CA ARG A 79 5.80 -8.22 4.10
C ARG A 79 4.31 -8.26 4.40
N GLU A 80 3.52 -7.50 3.66
CA GLU A 80 2.07 -7.43 3.82
C GLU A 80 1.38 -8.05 2.59
N VAL A 81 0.53 -9.05 2.81
CA VAL A 81 -0.21 -9.70 1.73
C VAL A 81 -1.67 -9.29 1.85
N GLN A 82 -2.32 -8.99 0.71
CA GLN A 82 -3.73 -8.64 0.66
C GLN A 82 -4.59 -9.60 1.49
N GLY A 83 -5.36 -9.06 2.43
CA GLY A 83 -6.27 -9.80 3.31
C GLY A 83 -5.61 -10.43 4.55
N PHE A 84 -4.28 -10.50 4.59
CA PHE A 84 -3.48 -11.06 5.68
C PHE A 84 -2.51 -10.05 6.29
N GLU A 85 -2.79 -8.75 6.14
CA GLU A 85 -1.93 -7.70 6.65
C GLU A 85 -1.83 -7.73 8.16
N SER A 86 -0.65 -7.35 8.65
CA SER A 86 -0.34 -7.27 10.06
C SER A 86 -1.28 -6.28 10.78
N PRO A 87 -1.58 -6.52 12.07
CA PRO A 87 -2.33 -5.55 12.87
C PRO A 87 -1.67 -4.16 12.90
N LYS A 88 -0.34 -4.12 12.81
CA LYS A 88 0.47 -2.89 12.75
C LYS A 88 0.18 -2.11 11.47
N PHE A 89 0.27 -2.74 10.30
CA PHE A 89 -0.08 -2.10 9.03
C PHE A 89 -1.52 -1.61 9.00
N ARG A 90 -2.46 -2.44 9.45
CA ARG A 90 -3.88 -2.08 9.51
C ARG A 90 -4.16 -0.90 10.43
N SER A 91 -3.33 -0.67 11.46
CA SER A 91 -3.49 0.46 12.39
C SER A 91 -3.24 1.82 11.74
N TYR A 92 -2.50 1.87 10.63
CA TYR A 92 -2.21 3.12 9.92
C TYR A 92 -3.44 3.69 9.21
N PHE A 93 -4.40 2.83 8.84
CA PHE A 93 -5.58 3.17 8.07
C PHE A 93 -6.82 3.15 8.95
N LYS A 94 -7.07 4.24 9.69
CA LYS A 94 -8.16 4.34 10.67
C LYS A 94 -9.55 4.12 10.07
N ASN A 95 -9.73 4.45 8.79
CA ASN A 95 -10.98 4.27 8.05
C ASN A 95 -11.09 2.88 7.39
N GLY A 96 -10.15 1.98 7.67
CA GLY A 96 -10.07 0.67 7.03
C GLY A 96 -9.29 0.68 5.72
N LEU A 97 -9.22 -0.50 5.11
CA LEU A 97 -8.57 -0.75 3.82
C LEU A 97 -9.63 -0.95 2.74
N ILE A 98 -9.42 -0.36 1.56
CA ILE A 98 -10.29 -0.56 0.40
C ILE A 98 -9.46 -1.26 -0.68
N TYR A 99 -9.87 -2.46 -1.06
CA TYR A 99 -9.30 -3.22 -2.18
C TYR A 99 -10.13 -2.94 -3.44
N LYS A 100 -9.47 -2.33 -4.42
CA LYS A 100 -10.05 -1.95 -5.71
C LYS A 100 -9.59 -2.93 -6.78
N LYS A 101 -10.50 -3.36 -7.65
CA LYS A 101 -10.13 -4.17 -8.81
C LYS A 101 -9.29 -3.36 -9.80
N GLY A 102 -8.44 -4.07 -10.52
CA GLY A 102 -7.52 -3.50 -11.51
C GLY A 102 -6.16 -3.16 -10.91
N GLY A 103 -5.45 -2.24 -11.57
CA GLY A 103 -4.09 -1.81 -11.26
C GLY A 103 -3.45 -1.11 -12.46
N VAL A 104 -2.17 -0.79 -12.36
CA VAL A 104 -1.36 -0.13 -13.40
C VAL A 104 -1.41 -0.91 -14.71
N ALA A 105 -1.25 -2.24 -14.65
CA ALA A 105 -1.27 -3.11 -15.84
C ALA A 105 -2.60 -3.05 -16.61
N SER A 106 -3.70 -2.73 -15.92
CA SER A 106 -5.04 -2.56 -16.52
C SER A 106 -5.39 -1.08 -16.78
N GLY A 107 -4.44 -0.17 -16.61
CA GLY A 107 -4.59 1.26 -16.89
C GLY A 107 -5.24 2.08 -15.77
N PHE A 108 -5.50 1.48 -14.60
CA PHE A 108 -6.03 2.21 -13.45
C PHE A 108 -4.92 2.99 -12.74
N ASN A 109 -5.24 4.22 -12.33
CA ASN A 109 -4.35 5.09 -11.58
C ASN A 109 -5.08 5.67 -10.36
N HIS A 110 -4.32 6.10 -9.36
CA HIS A 110 -4.85 6.80 -8.18
C HIS A 110 -5.28 8.26 -8.44
N VAL A 111 -5.14 8.73 -9.68
CA VAL A 111 -5.54 10.08 -10.06
C VAL A 111 -7.00 10.05 -10.48
N ASP A 112 -7.90 10.34 -9.55
CA ASP A 112 -9.31 10.62 -9.86
C ASP A 112 -9.40 11.96 -10.62
N THR A 113 -9.55 11.88 -11.94
CA THR A 113 -9.98 12.99 -12.81
C THR A 113 -11.50 13.02 -12.83
N ASN A 114 -12.16 13.71 -11.89
CA ASN A 114 -13.58 14.11 -11.97
C ASN A 114 -14.51 13.07 -12.66
N VAL A 115 -14.44 11.80 -12.26
CA VAL A 115 -15.19 10.74 -12.93
C VAL A 115 -16.56 10.66 -12.27
N TYR A 116 -17.56 11.31 -12.86
CA TYR A 116 -18.90 11.42 -12.26
C TYR A 116 -19.80 10.17 -12.44
N ASN A 117 -19.29 9.08 -13.02
CA ASN A 117 -20.06 7.85 -13.33
C ASN A 117 -19.34 6.57 -12.86
N ILE A 118 -18.91 6.51 -11.59
CA ILE A 118 -18.27 5.32 -11.04
C ILE A 118 -19.35 4.35 -10.53
N LEU A 119 -19.61 3.28 -11.27
CA LEU A 119 -20.43 2.15 -10.83
C LEU A 119 -19.52 1.07 -10.23
N ARG A 120 -19.49 0.94 -8.91
CA ARG A 120 -18.74 -0.11 -8.20
C ARG A 120 -19.57 -0.66 -7.05
N LEU A 121 -19.44 -1.96 -6.79
CA LEU A 121 -20.04 -2.63 -5.65
C LEU A 121 -18.92 -3.00 -4.67
N LEU A 122 -19.06 -2.57 -3.41
CA LEU A 122 -18.09 -2.88 -2.36
C LEU A 122 -18.72 -3.82 -1.34
N ARG A 123 -18.07 -4.95 -1.08
CA ARG A 123 -18.38 -5.86 0.01
C ARG A 123 -17.55 -5.48 1.24
N VAL A 124 -18.22 -4.96 2.28
CA VAL A 124 -17.59 -4.55 3.54
C VAL A 124 -17.59 -5.71 4.53
N LYS A 125 -16.44 -5.98 5.17
CA LYS A 125 -16.26 -7.01 6.21
C LYS A 125 -15.35 -6.50 7.34
N GLY A 126 -15.49 -7.12 8.51
CA GLY A 126 -14.61 -6.89 9.67
C GLY A 126 -15.28 -6.14 10.83
N LYS A 127 -14.78 -6.36 12.06
CA LYS A 127 -15.27 -5.72 13.29
C LYS A 127 -14.28 -4.70 13.85
N LYS A 128 -13.03 -5.12 14.09
CA LYS A 128 -11.95 -4.25 14.59
C LYS A 128 -11.15 -3.58 13.47
N HIS A 129 -10.83 -4.35 12.43
CA HIS A 129 -10.19 -3.85 11.21
C HIS A 129 -11.18 -4.07 10.07
N VAL A 130 -11.72 -2.98 9.53
CA VAL A 130 -12.70 -3.01 8.45
C VAL A 130 -11.96 -3.04 7.11
N SER A 131 -12.41 -3.90 6.20
CA SER A 131 -11.98 -3.88 4.80
C SER A 131 -13.20 -3.84 3.87
N ALA A 132 -13.07 -3.10 2.78
CA ALA A 132 -14.05 -3.05 1.70
C ALA A 132 -13.40 -3.62 0.43
N THR A 133 -13.96 -4.67 -0.13
CA THR A 133 -13.45 -5.31 -1.35
C THR A 133 -14.43 -5.08 -2.49
N GLU A 134 -13.94 -4.64 -3.64
CA GLU A 134 -14.75 -4.52 -4.85
C GLU A 134 -15.13 -5.89 -5.41
N VAL A 135 -16.42 -6.13 -5.67
CA VAL A 135 -16.98 -7.43 -6.10
C VAL A 135 -17.58 -7.37 -7.49
#